data_AF-A0A966Q1K3-F1
#
_entry.id   AF-A0A966Q1K3-F1
#
_cell.length_a   1.000
_cell.length_b   1.000
_cell.length_c   1.000
_cell.angle_alpha   90.00
_cell.angle_beta   90.00
_cell.angle_gamma   90.00
#
_symmetry.space_group_name_H-M   'P 1'
#
loop_
_entity.id
_entity.type
_entity.pdbx_description
1 polymer ?
#
loop_
_entity_poly.entity_id
_entity_poly.type
_entity_poly.pdbx_seq_one_letter_code
_entity_poly.pdbx_strand_id
1 'polypeptide(L)'
;METPTKIKLEYGGGWNTGYNCPDSNERKVELPIAFWFINNYNDDLIELGEVTDFYIDAKHPVYDLCKEREHTTKMDISDVDYVGKNVVSISTIEHVGNGDYGYEKNEEKALILLNKIFKDAKNYLISFPAGFNRDLEKVIADNGIKYILMARDENNNWEQVKDKELKDYKYSDPYGAGNAVAILTNLNVEFTFGD
;
A
#
# COMPACT_ATOMS: atom_id res chain seq x y z
N MET A 1 -4.52 26.23 0.99
CA MET A 1 -4.08 24.83 0.85
C MET A 1 -2.87 24.86 -0.05
N GLU A 2 -1.75 24.26 0.36
CA GLU A 2 -0.55 24.19 -0.48
C GLU A 2 -0.80 23.29 -1.68
N THR A 3 -0.29 23.69 -2.84
CA THR A 3 -0.36 22.90 -4.08
C THR A 3 0.40 21.58 -3.88
N PRO A 4 -0.21 20.41 -4.21
CA PRO A 4 0.48 19.13 -4.12
C PRO A 4 1.75 19.09 -4.98
N THR A 5 2.78 18.41 -4.48
CA THR A 5 3.96 18.10 -5.28
C THR A 5 3.59 17.04 -6.32
N LYS A 6 3.75 17.37 -7.61
CA LYS A 6 3.48 16.42 -8.69
C LYS A 6 4.64 15.45 -8.84
N ILE A 7 4.34 14.16 -8.74
CA ILE A 7 5.29 13.07 -8.88
C ILE A 7 4.95 12.29 -10.15
N LYS A 8 5.82 12.40 -11.14
CA LYS A 8 5.71 11.64 -12.38
C LYS A 8 6.45 10.31 -12.22
N LEU A 9 5.75 9.21 -12.45
CA LEU A 9 6.26 7.84 -12.33
C LEU A 9 6.12 7.10 -13.66
N GLU A 10 7.01 6.15 -13.88
CA GLU A 10 6.94 5.26 -15.04
C GLU A 10 6.40 3.90 -14.61
N TYR A 11 5.71 3.23 -15.54
CA TYR A 11 5.36 1.82 -15.35
C TYR A 11 6.60 0.95 -15.55
N GLY A 12 6.62 -0.16 -14.82
CA GLY A 12 7.68 -1.14 -14.94
C GLY A 12 8.97 -0.72 -14.25
N GLY A 13 9.78 -1.73 -13.95
CA GLY A 13 11.07 -1.57 -13.28
C GLY A 13 11.92 -2.84 -13.36
N GLY A 14 11.61 -3.73 -14.31
CA GLY A 14 12.22 -5.07 -14.39
C GLY A 14 11.75 -6.05 -13.31
N TRP A 15 10.63 -5.77 -12.63
CA TRP A 15 10.11 -6.53 -11.48
C TRP A 15 9.42 -7.86 -11.84
N ASN A 16 9.81 -8.52 -12.92
CA ASN A 16 9.23 -9.81 -13.28
C ASN A 16 9.98 -10.94 -12.55
N THR A 17 9.55 -11.26 -11.33
CA THR A 17 10.24 -12.20 -10.43
C THR A 17 9.57 -13.56 -10.28
N GLY A 18 8.49 -13.82 -11.05
CA GLY A 18 7.74 -15.09 -11.01
C GLY A 18 6.80 -15.24 -9.81
N TYR A 19 6.88 -14.36 -8.80
CA TYR A 19 5.96 -14.29 -7.66
C TYR A 19 4.56 -13.81 -8.10
N ASN A 20 4.53 -12.68 -8.81
CA ASN A 20 3.34 -12.05 -9.34
C ASN A 20 3.75 -11.27 -10.61
N CYS A 21 2.84 -11.10 -11.58
CA CYS A 21 3.07 -10.34 -12.81
C CYS A 21 2.62 -8.88 -12.65
N PRO A 22 3.55 -7.92 -12.41
CA PRO A 22 3.15 -6.56 -12.08
C PRO A 22 2.44 -5.83 -13.21
N ASP A 23 2.66 -6.22 -14.45
CA ASP A 23 2.08 -5.57 -15.63
C ASP A 23 0.57 -5.82 -15.79
N SER A 24 0.00 -6.72 -14.98
CA SER A 24 -1.38 -7.22 -15.14
C SER A 24 -2.34 -6.86 -14.00
N ASN A 25 -1.87 -6.23 -12.92
CA ASN A 25 -2.67 -5.97 -11.72
C ASN A 25 -2.25 -4.67 -11.00
N GLU A 26 -2.72 -4.48 -9.77
CA GLU A 26 -2.43 -3.32 -8.91
C GLU A 26 -0.94 -3.07 -8.68
N ARG A 27 -0.07 -4.08 -8.78
CA ARG A 27 1.39 -3.91 -8.64
C ARG A 27 1.96 -2.97 -9.69
N LYS A 28 1.30 -2.82 -10.85
CA LYS A 28 1.67 -1.86 -11.90
C LYS A 28 1.72 -0.43 -11.38
N VAL A 29 0.85 -0.08 -10.43
CA VAL A 29 0.76 1.25 -9.83
C VAL A 29 1.40 1.29 -8.44
N GLU A 30 1.28 0.24 -7.64
CA GLU A 30 1.81 0.21 -6.27
C GLU A 30 3.34 0.19 -6.25
N LEU A 31 3.99 -0.63 -7.07
CA LEU A 31 5.45 -0.76 -7.02
C LEU A 31 6.17 0.53 -7.39
N PRO A 32 5.81 1.27 -8.47
CA PRO A 32 6.45 2.56 -8.75
C PRO A 32 6.29 3.57 -7.62
N ILE A 33 5.11 3.59 -6.97
CA ILE A 33 4.83 4.50 -5.85
C ILE A 33 5.62 4.10 -4.60
N ALA A 34 5.65 2.81 -4.28
CA ALA A 34 6.42 2.27 -3.17
C ALA A 34 7.91 2.53 -3.36
N PHE A 35 8.47 2.21 -4.52
CA PHE A 35 9.89 2.45 -4.80
C PHE A 35 10.23 3.94 -4.88
N TRP A 36 9.32 4.80 -5.35
CA TRP A 36 9.50 6.24 -5.22
C TRP A 36 9.64 6.66 -3.75
N PHE A 37 8.75 6.17 -2.87
CA PHE A 37 8.82 6.48 -1.45
C PHE A 37 10.11 5.93 -0.82
N ILE A 38 10.43 4.66 -1.07
CA ILE A 38 11.65 4.00 -0.58
C ILE A 38 12.89 4.81 -1.00
N ASN A 39 12.96 5.26 -2.25
CA ASN A 39 14.13 5.99 -2.75
C ASN A 39 14.26 7.41 -2.19
N ASN A 40 13.15 8.09 -1.87
CA ASN A 40 13.15 9.47 -1.39
C ASN A 40 13.14 9.59 0.15
N TYR A 41 12.74 8.53 0.85
CA TYR A 41 12.57 8.47 2.30
C TYR A 41 13.32 7.25 2.88
N ASN A 42 14.52 6.96 2.38
CA ASN A 42 15.34 5.82 2.80
C ASN A 42 16.03 6.00 4.17
N ASP A 43 16.06 7.22 4.72
CA ASP A 43 16.54 7.48 6.07
C ASP A 43 15.57 6.87 7.08
N ASP A 44 16.05 5.99 7.98
CA ASP A 44 15.20 5.36 9.00
C ASP A 44 13.90 4.72 8.45
N LEU A 45 13.99 4.12 7.25
CA LEU A 45 12.88 3.44 6.60
C LEU A 45 12.59 2.07 7.24
N ILE A 46 11.32 1.73 7.40
CA ILE A 46 10.82 0.39 7.70
C ILE A 46 9.73 0.03 6.69
N GLU A 47 9.71 -1.24 6.29
CA GLU A 47 8.60 -1.84 5.56
C GLU A 47 7.79 -2.77 6.47
N LEU A 48 6.48 -2.58 6.46
CA LEU A 48 5.51 -3.43 7.14
C LEU A 48 4.77 -4.26 6.10
N GLY A 49 4.98 -5.57 6.13
CA GLY A 49 4.54 -6.50 5.10
C GLY A 49 5.62 -6.79 4.08
N GLU A 50 5.88 -8.05 3.79
CA GLU A 50 6.92 -8.49 2.87
C GLU A 50 6.39 -8.48 1.44
N VAL A 51 6.47 -7.34 0.76
CA VAL A 51 6.00 -7.23 -0.63
C VAL A 51 7.09 -6.75 -1.57
N THR A 52 7.73 -5.61 -1.28
CA THR A 52 8.70 -5.06 -2.26
C THR A 52 9.93 -5.95 -2.40
N ASP A 53 10.25 -6.70 -1.34
CA ASP A 53 11.36 -7.66 -1.27
C ASP A 53 11.20 -8.88 -2.21
N PHE A 54 9.98 -9.14 -2.72
CA PHE A 54 9.76 -10.11 -3.79
C PHE A 54 10.20 -9.60 -5.17
N TYR A 55 10.46 -8.30 -5.31
CA TYR A 55 10.74 -7.64 -6.58
C TYR A 55 12.17 -7.07 -6.65
N ILE A 56 12.62 -6.45 -5.57
CA ILE A 56 14.00 -5.97 -5.39
C ILE A 56 14.39 -6.25 -3.95
N ASP A 57 15.55 -6.88 -3.74
CA ASP A 57 16.05 -7.17 -2.40
C ASP A 57 16.09 -5.89 -1.54
N ALA A 58 15.40 -5.94 -0.40
CA ALA A 58 15.25 -4.84 0.52
C ALA A 58 16.59 -4.47 1.16
N LYS A 59 16.83 -3.16 1.28
CA LYS A 59 18.02 -2.59 1.95
C LYS A 59 17.68 -1.94 3.29
N HIS A 60 16.41 -2.01 3.67
CA HIS A 60 15.80 -1.50 4.89
C HIS A 60 15.19 -2.68 5.66
N PRO A 61 14.94 -2.55 6.97
CA PRO A 61 14.21 -3.55 7.74
C PRO A 61 12.81 -3.80 7.18
N VAL A 62 12.47 -5.07 6.97
CA VAL A 62 11.14 -5.56 6.57
C VAL A 62 10.61 -6.44 7.70
N TYR A 63 9.34 -6.26 8.08
CA TYR A 63 8.68 -7.06 9.11
C TYR A 63 7.40 -7.67 8.57
N ASP A 64 7.23 -8.98 8.75
CA ASP A 64 6.03 -9.70 8.36
C ASP A 64 5.79 -10.92 9.26
N LEU A 65 4.55 -11.19 9.62
CA LEU A 65 4.18 -12.36 10.44
C LEU A 65 4.34 -13.67 9.66
N CYS A 66 4.14 -13.62 8.35
CA CYS A 66 4.21 -14.72 7.38
C CYS A 66 5.49 -14.70 6.52
N LYS A 67 6.60 -14.15 7.05
CA LYS A 67 7.95 -14.15 6.43
C LYS A 67 8.22 -15.34 5.48
N GLU A 68 8.60 -15.03 4.25
CA GLU A 68 9.11 -15.97 3.24
C GLU A 68 10.54 -15.64 2.76
N ARG A 69 10.96 -14.37 2.79
CA ARG A 69 12.29 -13.92 2.32
C ARG A 69 13.30 -13.92 3.44
N GLU A 70 14.59 -14.11 3.12
CA GLU A 70 15.64 -14.24 4.16
C GLU A 70 15.80 -12.96 5.01
N HIS A 71 15.74 -11.80 4.36
CA HIS A 71 16.01 -10.48 4.95
C HIS A 71 14.89 -9.93 5.84
N THR A 72 13.69 -10.51 5.77
CA THR A 72 12.55 -10.11 6.58
C THR A 72 12.66 -10.62 8.02
N THR A 73 12.21 -9.83 8.98
CA THR A 73 12.07 -10.26 10.38
C THR A 73 10.66 -10.80 10.60
N LYS A 74 10.55 -12.04 11.09
CA LYS A 74 9.24 -12.63 11.40
C LYS A 74 8.64 -11.98 12.65
N MET A 75 7.66 -11.10 12.49
CA MET A 75 7.06 -10.32 13.58
C MET A 75 5.66 -9.82 13.18
N ASP A 76 4.71 -9.78 14.12
CA ASP A 76 3.45 -9.06 13.89
C ASP A 76 3.75 -7.56 13.77
N ILE A 77 3.37 -6.95 12.66
CA ILE A 77 3.63 -5.53 12.38
C ILE A 77 3.00 -4.58 13.42
N SER A 78 2.03 -5.07 14.20
CA SER A 78 1.46 -4.36 15.35
C SER A 78 2.47 -4.17 16.48
N ASP A 79 3.46 -5.05 16.59
CA ASP A 79 4.48 -5.06 17.65
C ASP A 79 5.76 -4.29 17.28
N VAL A 80 5.91 -3.89 16.01
CA VAL A 80 7.10 -3.18 15.51
C VAL A 80 7.15 -1.74 16.05
N ASP A 81 8.33 -1.30 16.52
CA ASP A 81 8.55 0.11 16.87
C ASP A 81 8.99 0.92 15.64
N TYR A 82 8.10 1.81 15.20
CA TYR A 82 8.34 2.72 14.08
C TYR A 82 8.18 4.20 14.47
N VAL A 83 8.35 4.54 15.76
CA VAL A 83 8.31 5.93 16.21
C VAL A 83 9.41 6.74 15.51
N GLY A 84 8.99 7.82 14.83
CA GLY A 84 9.88 8.73 14.10
C GLY A 84 10.46 8.19 12.79
N LYS A 85 9.99 7.03 12.31
CA LYS A 85 10.51 6.36 11.11
C LYS A 85 9.69 6.65 9.86
N ASN A 86 10.29 6.45 8.69
CA ASN A 86 9.55 6.41 7.44
C ASN A 86 8.96 5.00 7.28
N VAL A 87 7.66 4.89 6.98
CA VAL A 87 6.96 3.60 6.90
C VAL A 87 6.39 3.38 5.51
N VAL A 88 6.74 2.27 4.87
CA VAL A 88 6.09 1.80 3.65
C VAL A 88 5.33 0.50 3.93
N SER A 89 4.13 0.34 3.39
CA SER A 89 3.34 -0.88 3.52
C SER A 89 2.39 -1.00 2.34
N ILE A 90 2.69 -1.90 1.40
CA ILE A 90 1.83 -2.08 0.22
C ILE A 90 1.17 -3.46 0.26
N SER A 91 -0.11 -3.51 -0.09
CA SER A 91 -0.99 -4.68 -0.04
C SER A 91 -0.73 -5.61 1.16
N THR A 92 -0.89 -5.06 2.35
CA THR A 92 -0.65 -5.75 3.62
C THR A 92 -1.74 -5.43 4.63
N ILE A 93 -2.04 -4.15 4.83
CA ILE A 93 -2.95 -3.70 5.88
C ILE A 93 -4.38 -4.22 5.68
N GLU A 94 -4.81 -4.48 4.45
CA GLU A 94 -6.09 -5.09 4.12
C GLU A 94 -6.23 -6.54 4.63
N HIS A 95 -5.13 -7.22 4.93
CA HIS A 95 -5.14 -8.56 5.51
C HIS A 95 -5.16 -8.55 7.05
N VAL A 96 -4.78 -7.42 7.66
CA VAL A 96 -4.66 -7.30 9.11
C VAL A 96 -6.03 -7.39 9.77
N GLY A 97 -6.22 -8.44 10.58
CA GLY A 97 -7.50 -8.67 11.26
C GLY A 97 -8.62 -9.19 10.37
N ASN A 98 -8.36 -9.50 9.09
CA ASN A 98 -9.37 -10.03 8.17
C ASN A 98 -9.65 -11.53 8.39
N GLY A 99 -8.83 -12.21 9.20
CA GLY A 99 -8.90 -13.66 9.42
C GLY A 99 -8.20 -14.49 8.33
N ASP A 100 -7.42 -13.83 7.47
CA ASP A 100 -6.61 -14.49 6.46
C ASP A 100 -5.55 -15.41 7.10
N TYR A 101 -5.02 -16.36 6.32
CA TYR A 101 -3.94 -17.26 6.73
C TYR A 101 -4.23 -18.13 7.97
N GLY A 102 -5.52 -18.33 8.30
CA GLY A 102 -5.95 -19.15 9.43
C GLY A 102 -5.93 -18.40 10.78
N TYR A 103 -5.80 -17.07 10.76
CA TYR A 103 -5.91 -16.23 11.96
C TYR A 103 -7.38 -15.91 12.28
N GLU A 104 -7.66 -15.50 13.52
CA GLU A 104 -8.99 -15.05 13.92
C GLU A 104 -9.30 -13.67 13.33
N LYS A 105 -10.55 -13.49 12.86
CA LYS A 105 -11.04 -12.19 12.39
C LYS A 105 -11.12 -11.21 13.57
N ASN A 106 -10.56 -10.02 13.39
CA ASN A 106 -10.63 -8.89 14.31
C ASN A 106 -10.59 -7.58 13.50
N GLU A 107 -11.76 -7.03 13.19
CA GLU A 107 -11.93 -5.83 12.36
C GLU A 107 -11.30 -4.57 12.99
N GLU A 108 -11.13 -4.54 14.31
CA GLU A 108 -10.53 -3.40 15.01
C GLU A 108 -9.01 -3.33 14.84
N LYS A 109 -8.34 -4.46 14.56
CA LYS A 109 -6.87 -4.51 14.44
C LYS A 109 -6.35 -3.56 13.36
N ALA A 110 -7.02 -3.49 12.21
CA ALA A 110 -6.60 -2.62 11.12
C ALA A 110 -6.68 -1.13 11.52
N LEU A 111 -7.77 -0.71 12.18
CA LEU A 111 -7.90 0.67 12.69
C LEU A 111 -6.84 1.00 13.74
N ILE A 112 -6.59 0.08 14.68
CA ILE A 112 -5.56 0.26 15.71
C ILE A 112 -4.18 0.42 15.07
N LEU A 113 -3.85 -0.42 14.09
CA LEU A 113 -2.59 -0.36 13.37
C LEU A 113 -2.45 0.94 12.58
N LEU A 114 -3.49 1.35 11.83
CA LEU A 114 -3.50 2.62 11.10
C LEU A 114 -3.30 3.82 12.03
N ASN A 115 -4.03 3.87 13.14
CA ASN A 115 -3.90 4.95 14.13
C ASN A 115 -2.49 5.00 14.72
N LYS A 116 -1.88 3.83 14.98
CA LYS A 116 -0.49 3.75 15.44
C LYS A 116 0.47 4.29 14.38
N ILE A 117 0.35 3.88 13.11
CA ILE A 117 1.19 4.40 12.01
C ILE A 117 1.03 5.92 11.88
N PHE A 118 -0.20 6.43 11.85
CA PHE A 118 -0.46 7.87 11.69
C PHE A 118 0.10 8.72 12.82
N LYS A 119 0.13 8.18 14.04
CA LYS A 119 0.62 8.86 15.22
C LYS A 119 2.15 8.80 15.33
N ASP A 120 2.71 7.63 15.07
CA ASP A 120 4.10 7.32 15.45
C ASP A 120 5.08 7.48 14.28
N ALA A 121 4.65 7.26 13.03
CA ALA A 121 5.54 7.40 11.86
C ALA A 121 5.84 8.87 11.52
N LYS A 122 7.07 9.15 11.07
CA LYS A 122 7.49 10.46 10.54
C LYS A 122 6.84 10.73 9.18
N ASN A 123 6.97 9.77 8.26
CA ASN A 123 6.25 9.74 7.00
C ASN A 123 5.70 8.34 6.78
N TYR A 124 4.58 8.23 6.08
CA TYR A 124 4.04 6.92 5.70
C TYR A 124 3.53 6.90 4.27
N LEU A 125 3.64 5.73 3.65
CA LEU A 125 2.97 5.38 2.40
C LEU A 125 2.39 3.98 2.53
N ILE A 126 1.07 3.91 2.57
CA ILE A 126 0.33 2.65 2.70
C ILE A 126 -0.53 2.48 1.46
N SER A 127 -0.57 1.30 0.86
CA SER A 127 -1.51 1.01 -0.22
C SER A 127 -2.26 -0.30 -0.01
N PHE A 128 -3.47 -0.36 -0.54
CA PHE A 128 -4.27 -1.58 -0.61
C PHE A 128 -5.30 -1.47 -1.75
N PRO A 129 -5.71 -2.60 -2.36
CA PRO A 129 -6.70 -2.60 -3.42
C PRO A 129 -8.11 -2.31 -2.89
N ALA A 130 -8.83 -1.42 -3.57
CA ALA A 130 -10.22 -1.17 -3.30
C ALA A 130 -11.08 -2.40 -3.64
N GLY A 131 -12.05 -2.65 -2.79
CA GLY A 131 -12.99 -3.74 -2.82
C GLY A 131 -12.53 -5.05 -2.20
N PHE A 132 -11.29 -5.13 -1.70
CA PHE A 132 -10.75 -6.35 -1.13
C PHE A 132 -11.21 -6.57 0.32
N ASN A 133 -11.01 -5.59 1.19
CA ASN A 133 -11.46 -5.63 2.59
C ASN A 133 -12.46 -4.49 2.86
N ARG A 134 -13.75 -4.82 2.83
CA ARG A 134 -14.83 -3.85 3.05
C ARG A 134 -14.91 -3.32 4.47
N ASP A 135 -14.43 -4.08 5.44
CA ASP A 135 -14.42 -3.64 6.85
C ASP A 135 -13.35 -2.56 7.04
N LEU A 136 -12.17 -2.73 6.44
CA LEU A 136 -11.14 -1.69 6.38
C LEU A 136 -11.64 -0.42 5.67
N GLU A 137 -12.31 -0.56 4.52
CA GLU A 137 -12.87 0.59 3.80
C GLU A 137 -13.92 1.34 4.62
N LYS A 138 -14.75 0.60 5.35
CA LYS A 138 -15.73 1.17 6.29
C LYS A 138 -15.02 1.95 7.39
N VAL A 139 -13.96 1.38 7.97
CA VAL A 139 -13.11 2.05 8.95
C VAL A 139 -12.56 3.37 8.40
N ILE A 140 -12.06 3.38 7.17
CA ILE A 140 -11.54 4.58 6.50
C ILE A 140 -12.62 5.65 6.35
N ALA A 141 -13.78 5.25 5.84
CA ALA A 141 -14.91 6.16 5.61
C ALA A 141 -15.44 6.76 6.93
N ASP A 142 -15.68 5.92 7.94
CA ASP A 142 -16.26 6.33 9.23
C ASP A 142 -15.34 7.27 10.02
N ASN A 143 -14.02 7.14 9.85
CA ASN A 143 -13.05 7.98 10.53
C ASN A 143 -12.57 9.18 9.68
N GLY A 144 -13.10 9.36 8.46
CA GLY A 144 -12.71 10.44 7.56
C GLY A 144 -11.22 10.40 7.17
N ILE A 145 -10.63 9.20 7.11
CA ILE A 145 -9.23 9.02 6.74
C ILE A 145 -9.08 9.40 5.26
N LYS A 146 -8.18 10.35 4.99
CA LYS A 146 -7.91 10.81 3.63
C LYS A 146 -7.05 9.81 2.90
N TYR A 147 -7.32 9.66 1.60
CA TYR A 147 -6.58 8.79 0.70
C TYR A 147 -6.46 9.43 -0.69
N ILE A 148 -5.43 9.03 -1.41
CA ILE A 148 -5.34 9.17 -2.86
C ILE A 148 -5.94 7.90 -3.47
N LEU A 149 -6.72 8.04 -4.53
CA LEU A 149 -7.30 6.91 -5.24
C LEU A 149 -6.71 6.81 -6.63
N MET A 150 -6.05 5.70 -6.92
CA MET A 150 -5.59 5.34 -8.26
C MET A 150 -6.60 4.35 -8.86
N ALA A 151 -7.05 4.57 -10.09
CA ALA A 151 -7.98 3.66 -10.77
C ALA A 151 -7.42 3.25 -12.13
N ARG A 152 -7.71 2.01 -12.55
CA ARG A 152 -7.29 1.53 -13.88
C ARG A 152 -8.39 1.63 -14.93
N ASP A 153 -7.97 1.80 -16.18
CA ASP A 153 -8.79 1.63 -17.38
C ASP A 153 -8.75 0.18 -17.91
N GLU A 154 -9.41 -0.06 -19.04
CA GLU A 154 -9.45 -1.35 -19.73
C GLU A 154 -8.11 -1.82 -20.29
N ASN A 155 -7.16 -0.90 -20.47
CA ASN A 155 -5.81 -1.15 -20.97
C ASN A 155 -4.80 -1.29 -19.82
N ASN A 156 -5.28 -1.37 -18.57
CA ASN A 156 -4.48 -1.37 -17.35
C ASN A 156 -3.55 -0.14 -17.25
N ASN A 157 -3.97 1.01 -17.75
CA ASN A 157 -3.38 2.31 -17.43
C ASN A 157 -4.06 2.84 -16.16
N TRP A 158 -3.28 3.48 -15.31
CA TRP A 158 -3.66 3.93 -13.98
C TRP A 158 -3.58 5.45 -13.85
N GLU A 159 -4.63 6.06 -13.32
CA GLU A 159 -4.70 7.50 -13.07
C GLU A 159 -5.24 7.80 -11.68
N GLN A 160 -4.87 8.98 -11.15
CA GLN A 160 -5.41 9.48 -9.89
C GLN A 160 -6.80 10.08 -10.13
N VAL A 161 -7.83 9.52 -9.49
CA VAL A 161 -9.23 9.98 -9.60
C VAL A 161 -9.64 10.77 -8.36
N LYS A 162 -10.49 11.80 -8.53
CA LYS A 162 -10.90 12.73 -7.44
C LYS A 162 -12.40 12.70 -7.15
N ASP A 163 -13.20 12.16 -8.06
CA ASP A 163 -14.66 12.13 -8.06
C ASP A 163 -15.23 10.73 -7.80
N LYS A 164 -14.39 9.84 -7.26
CA LYS A 164 -14.72 8.44 -6.95
C LYS A 164 -14.30 8.09 -5.53
N GLU A 165 -14.99 7.12 -4.95
CA GLU A 165 -14.73 6.59 -3.62
C GLU A 165 -14.42 5.08 -3.68
N LEU A 166 -13.82 4.54 -2.62
CA LEU A 166 -13.49 3.09 -2.52
C LEU A 166 -14.70 2.19 -2.77
N LYS A 167 -15.88 2.60 -2.32
CA LYS A 167 -17.15 1.86 -2.49
C LYS A 167 -17.58 1.71 -3.94
N ASP A 168 -17.06 2.55 -4.85
CA ASP A 168 -17.42 2.55 -6.27
C ASP A 168 -16.69 1.43 -7.04
N TYR A 169 -15.69 0.80 -6.42
CA TYR A 169 -14.88 -0.26 -7.02
C TYR A 169 -15.14 -1.61 -6.37
N LYS A 170 -15.01 -2.67 -7.14
CA LYS A 170 -15.04 -4.06 -6.67
C LYS A 170 -13.71 -4.73 -6.99
N TYR A 171 -13.24 -5.54 -6.06
CA TYR A 171 -12.08 -6.36 -6.32
C TYR A 171 -12.44 -7.44 -7.34
N SER A 172 -11.57 -7.66 -8.33
CA SER A 172 -11.75 -8.60 -9.43
C SER A 172 -12.95 -8.35 -10.37
N ASP A 173 -13.50 -7.12 -10.39
CA ASP A 173 -14.57 -6.69 -11.31
C ASP A 173 -14.41 -5.20 -11.69
N PRO A 174 -14.40 -4.83 -12.98
CA PRO A 174 -14.67 -5.68 -14.16
C PRO A 174 -13.46 -6.50 -14.64
N TYR A 175 -12.26 -6.21 -14.16
CA TYR A 175 -11.05 -6.96 -14.51
C TYR A 175 -10.48 -7.67 -13.27
N GLY A 176 -9.75 -8.76 -13.45
CA GLY A 176 -9.19 -9.56 -12.36
C GLY A 176 -8.18 -8.78 -11.49
N ALA A 177 -8.11 -9.09 -10.19
CA ALA A 177 -7.34 -8.35 -9.17
C ALA A 177 -7.87 -6.93 -8.90
N GLY A 178 -7.05 -6.00 -8.40
CA GLY A 178 -7.46 -4.65 -8.01
C GLY A 178 -7.80 -3.76 -9.21
N ASN A 179 -8.99 -3.13 -9.16
CA ASN A 179 -9.43 -2.13 -10.16
C ASN A 179 -9.22 -0.68 -9.71
N ALA A 180 -9.00 -0.49 -8.42
CA ALA A 180 -8.50 0.75 -7.86
C ALA A 180 -7.61 0.43 -6.64
N VAL A 181 -6.73 1.36 -6.30
CA VAL A 181 -5.79 1.26 -5.18
C VAL A 181 -5.92 2.53 -4.36
N ALA A 182 -6.19 2.35 -3.07
CA ALA A 182 -6.13 3.43 -2.10
C ALA A 182 -4.67 3.64 -1.69
N ILE A 183 -4.25 4.89 -1.53
CA ILE A 183 -2.95 5.24 -0.97
C ILE A 183 -3.16 6.19 0.20
N LEU A 184 -2.73 5.77 1.38
CA LEU A 184 -2.72 6.60 2.59
C LEU A 184 -1.31 7.17 2.77
N THR A 185 -1.20 8.49 2.85
CA THR A 185 0.07 9.16 3.10
C THR A 185 -0.14 10.50 3.81
N ASN A 186 0.82 10.91 4.63
CA ASN A 186 0.89 12.27 5.17
C ASN A 186 1.58 13.26 4.24
N LEU A 187 2.04 12.80 3.08
CA LEU A 187 2.71 13.64 2.07
C LEU A 187 1.67 14.38 1.20
N ASN A 188 1.93 15.65 0.90
CA ASN A 188 1.10 16.43 -0.02
C ASN A 188 1.55 16.19 -1.48
N VAL A 189 1.10 15.08 -2.08
CA VAL A 189 1.54 14.62 -3.41
C VAL A 189 0.38 14.33 -4.36
N GLU A 190 0.66 14.44 -5.66
CA GLU A 190 -0.22 13.98 -6.75
C GLU A 190 0.60 13.08 -7.67
N PHE A 191 0.17 11.84 -7.87
CA PHE A 191 0.87 10.86 -8.70
C PHE A 191 0.32 10.85 -10.11
N THR A 192 1.21 10.84 -11.09
CA THR A 192 0.87 10.72 -12.52
C THR A 192 1.75 9.66 -13.16
N PHE A 193 1.20 8.91 -14.09
CA PHE A 193 1.90 7.86 -14.82
C PHE A 193 1.95 8.15 -16.32
N GLY A 194 3.02 7.70 -16.98
CA GLY A 194 3.23 7.85 -18.42
C GLY A 194 4.16 9.01 -18.77
N ASP A 195 4.30 9.28 -20.07
CA ASP A 195 5.09 10.39 -20.65
C ASP A 195 4.38 11.75 -20.61
#